data_AF-A0A0D0AS86-F1
#
_entry.id   AF-A0A0D0AS86-F1
#
_cell.length_a   1.000
_cell.length_b   1.000
_cell.length_c   1.000
_cell.angle_alpha   90.00
_cell.angle_beta   90.00
_cell.angle_gamma   90.00
#
_symmetry.space_group_name_H-M   'P 1'
#
loop_
_entity.id
_entity.type
_entity.pdbx_description
1 polymer ?
#
loop_
_entity_poly.entity_id
_entity_poly.type
_entity_poly.pdbx_seq_one_letter_code
_entity_poly.pdbx_strand_id
1 'polypeptide(L)'
;CLWVGPDGFHCDDFFRGYQLSAHIREAHGVQGSDKDYVTCKWRSCNRKLNKEHLLRHMESHLGIAYSCDTCRSAFSRRATLNRHKKTCFRP
;
A
#
# COMPACT_ATOMS: atom_id res chain seq x y z
N CYS A 1 -2.94 -11.67 0.91
CA CYS A 1 -2.29 -10.92 -0.20
C CYS A 1 -2.92 -11.40 -1.49
N LEU A 2 -3.33 -10.54 -2.44
CA LEU A 2 -3.88 -11.03 -3.73
C LEU A 2 -2.93 -10.78 -4.91
N TRP A 3 -1.63 -10.74 -4.67
CA TRP A 3 -0.63 -10.70 -5.73
C TRP A 3 -0.63 -12.01 -6.51
N VAL A 4 -0.79 -11.93 -7.83
CA VAL A 4 -0.83 -13.07 -8.75
C VAL A 4 0.60 -13.44 -9.14
N GLY A 5 0.99 -14.66 -8.81
CA GLY A 5 2.27 -15.25 -9.13
C GLY A 5 2.41 -15.63 -10.61
N PRO A 6 3.62 -16.04 -11.03
CA PRO A 6 3.87 -16.52 -12.39
C PRO A 6 3.11 -17.79 -12.75
N ASP A 7 2.71 -18.56 -11.75
CA ASP A 7 1.85 -19.75 -11.83
C ASP A 7 0.35 -19.40 -11.97
N GLY A 8 -0.02 -18.12 -11.89
CA GLY A 8 -1.39 -17.64 -12.01
C GLY A 8 -2.21 -17.70 -10.72
N PHE A 9 -1.65 -18.20 -9.62
CA PHE A 9 -2.31 -18.25 -8.32
C PHE A 9 -2.01 -17.00 -7.50
N HIS A 10 -2.95 -16.61 -6.63
CA HIS A 10 -2.75 -15.48 -5.74
C HIS A 10 -2.14 -15.91 -4.40
N CYS A 11 -1.27 -15.07 -3.86
CA CYS A 11 -0.42 -15.38 -2.71
C CYS A 11 -1.16 -15.77 -1.41
N ASP A 12 -2.37 -15.25 -1.16
CA ASP A 12 -3.21 -15.47 0.03
C ASP A 12 -2.60 -15.20 1.41
N ASP A 13 -1.33 -14.80 1.50
CA ASP A 13 -0.67 -14.56 2.79
C ASP A 13 -1.33 -13.46 3.63
N PHE A 14 -1.38 -13.70 4.94
CA PHE A 14 -1.83 -12.74 5.93
C PHE A 14 -0.61 -12.11 6.61
N PHE A 15 -0.57 -10.78 6.63
CA PHE A 15 0.49 -10.01 7.28
C PHE A 15 -0.05 -8.70 7.86
N ARG A 16 0.65 -8.13 8.83
CA ARG A 16 0.32 -6.82 9.40
C ARG A 16 0.84 -5.70 8.50
N GLY A 17 0.16 -4.55 8.48
CA GLY A 17 0.51 -3.43 7.58
C GLY A 17 1.99 -3.01 7.60
N TYR A 18 2.66 -3.05 8.76
CA TYR A 18 4.10 -2.72 8.86
C TYR A 18 5.02 -3.74 8.16
N GLN A 19 4.55 -4.96 7.92
CA GLN A 19 5.28 -6.03 7.23
C GLN A 19 5.15 -5.94 5.70
N LEU A 20 4.28 -5.07 5.18
CA LEU A 20 3.98 -4.96 3.74
C LEU A 20 5.24 -4.83 2.89
N SER A 21 6.17 -3.95 3.28
CA SER A 21 7.39 -3.71 2.51
C SER A 21 8.28 -4.96 2.41
N ALA A 22 8.49 -5.64 3.54
CA ALA A 22 9.25 -6.89 3.57
C ALA A 22 8.55 -7.98 2.77
N HIS A 23 7.24 -8.16 2.98
CA HIS A 23 6.43 -9.16 2.29
C HIS A 23 6.51 -9.02 0.76
N ILE A 24 6.29 -7.83 0.20
CA ILE A 24 6.34 -7.64 -1.26
C ILE A 24 7.74 -7.94 -1.83
N ARG A 25 8.79 -7.61 -1.07
CA ARG A 25 10.18 -7.81 -1.50
C ARG A 25 10.59 -9.28 -1.44
N GLU A 26 10.17 -9.99 -0.40
CA GLU A 26 10.58 -11.37 -0.11
C GLU A 26 9.67 -12.39 -0.79
N ALA A 27 8.33 -12.21 -0.75
CA ALA A 27 7.37 -13.13 -1.34
C ALA A 27 7.17 -12.93 -2.84
N HIS A 28 7.41 -11.72 -3.36
CA HIS A 28 7.15 -11.38 -4.78
C HIS A 28 8.38 -10.84 -5.52
N GLY A 29 9.55 -10.85 -4.89
CA GLY A 29 10.83 -10.53 -5.54
C GLY A 29 10.94 -9.09 -6.04
N VAL A 30 10.14 -8.15 -5.53
CA VAL A 30 10.18 -6.77 -6.02
C VAL A 30 11.38 -6.02 -5.43
N GLN A 31 12.47 -6.02 -6.18
CA GLN A 31 13.75 -5.39 -5.83
C GLN A 31 14.15 -4.30 -6.85
N GLY A 32 15.31 -3.66 -6.65
CA GLY A 32 15.81 -2.58 -7.52
C GLY A 32 15.84 -1.20 -6.85
N SER A 33 16.09 -0.17 -7.65
CA SER A 33 16.14 1.24 -7.29
C SER A 33 14.74 1.86 -7.20
N ASP A 34 14.62 2.99 -6.50
CA ASP A 34 13.35 3.73 -6.34
C ASP A 34 12.76 4.23 -7.66
N LYS A 35 13.63 4.47 -8.66
CA LYS A 35 13.24 4.91 -10.00
C LYS A 35 12.73 3.77 -10.88
N ASP A 36 12.97 2.52 -10.51
CA ASP A 36 12.57 1.37 -11.30
C ASP A 36 11.05 1.25 -11.37
N TYR A 37 10.54 0.85 -12.53
CA TYR A 37 9.11 0.68 -12.74
C TYR A 37 8.70 -0.76 -12.48
N VAL A 38 7.71 -0.94 -11.61
CA VAL A 38 7.10 -2.22 -11.27
C VAL A 38 5.67 -2.21 -11.77
N THR A 39 5.26 -3.33 -12.39
CA THR A 39 3.84 -3.57 -12.72
C THR A 39 3.21 -4.27 -11.53
N CYS A 40 2.18 -3.66 -10.94
CA CYS A 40 1.41 -4.30 -9.89
C CYS A 40 0.70 -5.53 -10.46
N LYS A 41 0.92 -6.69 -9.84
CA LYS A 41 0.27 -7.95 -10.20
C LYS A 41 -0.84 -8.34 -9.23
N TRP A 42 -1.35 -7.39 -8.45
CA TRP A 42 -2.53 -7.65 -7.62
C TRP A 42 -3.72 -8.06 -8.50
N ARG A 43 -4.58 -8.94 -7.98
CA ARG A 43 -5.78 -9.39 -8.68
C ARG A 43 -6.58 -8.19 -9.20
N SER A 44 -6.85 -8.22 -10.50
CA SER A 44 -7.56 -7.14 -11.23
C SER A 44 -6.86 -5.77 -11.21
N CYS A 45 -5.53 -5.74 -11.06
CA CYS A 45 -4.70 -4.54 -11.19
C CYS A 45 -3.62 -4.76 -12.25
N ASN A 46 -3.32 -3.72 -13.03
CA ASN A 46 -2.23 -3.72 -14.02
C ASN A 46 -1.50 -2.37 -14.06
N ARG A 47 -1.53 -1.62 -12.94
CA ARG A 47 -0.88 -0.31 -12.89
C ARG A 47 0.64 -0.47 -12.93
N LYS A 48 1.30 0.35 -13.76
CA LYS A 48 2.75 0.51 -13.80
C LYS A 48 3.14 1.77 -13.04
N LEU A 49 4.06 1.63 -12.10
CA LEU A 49 4.45 2.71 -11.18
C LEU A 49 5.89 2.52 -10.74
N ASN A 50 6.55 3.61 -10.35
CA ASN A 50 7.87 3.57 -9.75
C ASN A 50 7.86 2.84 -8.41
N LYS A 51 8.97 2.19 -8.06
CA LYS A 51 9.10 1.42 -6.81
C LYS A 51 8.87 2.28 -5.57
N GLU A 52 9.31 3.54 -5.57
CA GLU A 52 9.02 4.51 -4.50
C GLU A 52 7.50 4.62 -4.22
N HIS A 53 6.68 4.53 -5.27
CA HIS A 53 5.23 4.65 -5.19
C HIS A 53 4.50 3.33 -4.97
N LEU A 54 5.20 2.19 -5.09
CA LEU A 54 4.61 0.86 -5.02
C LEU A 54 4.00 0.56 -3.67
N LEU A 55 4.74 0.77 -2.58
CA LEU A 55 4.25 0.45 -1.25
C LEU A 55 2.93 1.17 -0.94
N ARG A 56 2.87 2.47 -1.21
CA ARG A 56 1.65 3.27 -1.05
C ARG A 56 0.52 2.80 -1.96
N HIS A 57 0.83 2.35 -3.17
CA HIS A 57 -0.18 1.76 -4.05
C HIS A 57 -0.73 0.46 -3.46
N MET A 58 0.12 -0.41 -2.90
CA MET A 58 -0.32 -1.66 -2.28
C MET A 58 -1.21 -1.44 -1.05
N GLU A 59 -0.98 -0.37 -0.28
CA GLU A 59 -1.87 0.02 0.82
C GLU A 59 -3.33 0.19 0.38
N SER A 60 -3.56 0.71 -0.83
CA SER A 60 -4.92 0.88 -1.37
C SER A 60 -5.65 -0.44 -1.62
N HIS A 61 -4.91 -1.50 -1.96
CA HIS A 61 -5.48 -2.83 -2.14
C HIS A 61 -5.86 -3.49 -0.82
N LEU A 62 -5.12 -3.17 0.23
CA LEU A 62 -5.35 -3.66 1.59
C LEU A 62 -6.41 -2.84 2.35
N GLY A 63 -6.96 -1.79 1.73
CA GLY A 63 -7.88 -0.88 2.40
C GLY A 63 -7.23 -0.13 3.57
N ILE A 64 -5.90 -0.01 3.59
CA ILE A 64 -5.20 0.71 4.64
C ILE A 64 -5.49 2.19 4.47
N ALA A 65 -6.26 2.72 5.41
CA ALA A 65 -6.56 4.13 5.53
C ALA A 65 -6.05 4.66 6.87
N TYR A 66 -5.68 5.93 6.87
CA TYR A 66 -5.15 6.65 8.02
C TYR A 66 -6.27 7.49 8.62
N SER A 67 -6.83 7.03 9.75
CA SER A 67 -7.94 7.72 10.40
C SER A 67 -7.48 8.77 11.40
N CYS A 68 -8.21 9.88 11.49
CA CYS A 68 -8.05 10.86 12.54
C CYS A 68 -8.66 10.36 13.85
N ASP A 69 -7.88 10.40 14.93
CA ASP A 69 -8.35 9.96 16.24
C ASP A 69 -9.43 10.91 16.82
N THR A 70 -9.43 12.18 16.38
CA THR A 70 -10.33 13.23 16.86
C THR A 70 -11.69 13.21 16.16
N CYS A 71 -11.72 13.23 14.82
CA CYS A 71 -12.96 13.33 14.05
C CYS A 71 -13.30 12.07 13.24
N ARG A 72 -12.49 11.01 13.33
CA ARG A 72 -12.64 9.74 12.60
C ARG A 72 -12.56 9.81 11.08
N SER A 73 -12.31 10.99 10.49
CA SER A 73 -12.07 11.12 9.04
C SER A 73 -10.90 10.25 8.57
N ALA A 74 -11.11 9.51 7.49
CA ALA A 74 -10.12 8.61 6.90
C ALA A 74 -9.37 9.29 5.74
N PHE A 75 -8.06 9.06 5.67
CA PHE A 75 -7.19 9.62 4.64
C PHE A 75 -6.37 8.52 3.97
N SER A 76 -6.15 8.64 2.66
CA SER A 76 -5.34 7.69 1.88
C SER A 76 -3.83 7.84 2.08
N ARG A 77 -3.38 8.90 2.77
CA ARG A 77 -1.96 9.18 3.02
C ARG A 77 -1.74 9.73 4.41
N ARG A 78 -0.69 9.24 5.08
CA ARG A 78 -0.27 9.73 6.41
C ARG A 78 0.09 11.22 6.43
N ALA A 79 0.76 11.72 5.39
CA ALA A 79 1.05 13.15 5.27
C ALA A 79 -0.22 14.02 5.24
N THR A 80 -1.26 13.56 4.54
CA THR A 80 -2.56 14.25 4.50
C THR A 80 -3.25 14.23 5.85
N LEU A 81 -3.26 13.09 6.55
CA LEU A 81 -3.76 13.00 7.93
C LEU A 81 -3.00 13.96 8.86
N ASN A 82 -1.67 14.00 8.78
CA ASN A 82 -0.85 14.85 9.64
C ASN A 82 -1.14 16.34 9.40
N ARG A 83 -1.33 16.75 8.14
CA ARG A 83 -1.78 18.10 7.82
C ARG A 83 -3.18 18.37 8.35
N HIS A 84 -4.10 17.44 8.17
CA HIS A 84 -5.45 17.54 8.68
C HIS A 84 -5.47 17.69 10.20
N LYS A 85 -4.65 16.93 10.96
CA LYS A 85 -4.59 17.01 12.42
C LYS A 85 -4.28 18.42 12.94
N LYS A 86 -3.56 19.24 12.18
CA LYS A 86 -3.26 20.64 12.55
C LYS A 86 -4.48 21.56 12.50
N THR A 87 -5.48 21.22 11.69
CA THR A 87 -6.70 21.99 11.48
C THR A 87 -7.94 21.19 11.87
N CYS A 88 -7.76 20.06 12.55
CA CYS A 88 -8.84 19.17 12.95
C CYS A 88 -9.43 19.70 14.24
N PHE A 89 -10.61 20.29 14.14
CA PHE A 89 -11.44 20.63 15.28
C PHE A 89 -12.56 19.60 15.35
N ARG A 90 -12.88 19.13 16.56
CA ARG A 90 -14.06 18.31 16.78
C ARG A 90 -15.29 19.23 16.62
N PRO A 91 -16.33 18.86 15.87
CA PRO A 91 -17.65 19.44 16.13
C PRO A 91 -18.11 19.07 17.55
#